data_AF-A0A3M2G1J8-F1
#
_entry.id   AF-A0A3M2G1J8-F1
#
_cell.length_a   1.000
_cell.length_b   1.000
_cell.length_c   1.000
_cell.angle_alpha   90.00
_cell.angle_beta   90.00
_cell.angle_gamma   90.00
#
_symmetry.space_group_name_H-M   'P 1'
#
loop_
_entity.id
_entity.type
_entity.pdbx_description
1 polymer ?
#
loop_
_entity_poly.entity_id
_entity_poly.type
_entity_poly.pdbx_seq_one_letter_code
_entity_poly.pdbx_strand_id
1 'polypeptide(L)'
;MKSNGKKKRYVRKGSRTERLVREKFGTDLESFLREKREQNYMTDAEIAELLGVHAGTIQKNREKYNIHFRLAGKRRQARDREIYERMRSGNYTLQAVGDMFGLTRERVRQIFKEYERKLNKNGHTNGNGSPHNGDSA
;
A
#
# COMPACT_ATOMS: atom_id res chain seq x y z
N MET A 1 31.16 -55.04 -9.17
CA MET A 1 31.36 -53.67 -8.67
C MET A 1 30.05 -52.90 -8.81
N LYS A 2 29.39 -52.52 -7.71
CA LYS A 2 28.11 -51.80 -7.75
C LYS A 2 28.38 -50.32 -8.03
N SER A 3 28.02 -49.87 -9.23
CA SER A 3 28.11 -48.47 -9.65
C SER A 3 27.13 -47.62 -8.85
N ASN A 4 27.66 -46.84 -7.91
CA ASN A 4 26.90 -45.88 -7.12
C ASN A 4 26.53 -44.67 -8.00
N GLY A 5 25.40 -44.77 -8.69
CA GLY A 5 24.81 -43.68 -9.47
C GLY A 5 24.44 -42.52 -8.55
N LYS A 6 25.34 -41.53 -8.46
CA LYS A 6 25.07 -40.26 -7.78
C LYS A 6 23.83 -39.62 -8.41
N LYS A 7 22.68 -39.72 -7.74
CA LYS A 7 21.46 -39.00 -8.12
C LYS A 7 21.80 -37.51 -8.15
N LYS A 8 21.85 -36.91 -9.34
CA LYS A 8 21.94 -35.45 -9.51
C LYS A 8 20.80 -34.82 -8.71
N ARG A 9 21.10 -34.15 -7.60
CA ARG A 9 20.12 -33.33 -6.87
C ARG A 9 19.76 -32.19 -7.82
N TYR A 10 18.57 -32.23 -8.41
CA TYR A 10 18.03 -31.09 -9.14
C TYR A 10 18.00 -29.90 -8.19
N VAL A 11 18.85 -28.89 -8.43
CA VAL A 11 18.69 -27.57 -7.81
C VAL A 11 17.31 -27.11 -8.25
N ARG A 12 16.36 -27.02 -7.31
CA ARG A 12 15.01 -26.51 -7.61
C ARG A 12 15.19 -25.09 -8.18
N LYS A 13 15.15 -24.97 -9.51
CA LYS A 13 15.04 -23.67 -10.17
C LYS A 13 13.73 -23.09 -9.66
N GLY A 14 13.81 -21.99 -8.93
CA GLY A 14 12.63 -21.30 -8.40
C GLY A 14 11.58 -21.05 -9.48
N SER A 15 10.35 -20.79 -9.06
CA SER A 15 9.25 -20.50 -9.98
C SER A 15 9.63 -19.37 -10.96
N ARG A 16 8.97 -19.30 -12.12
CA ARG A 16 9.22 -18.22 -13.09
C ARG A 16 9.17 -16.84 -12.42
N THR A 17 8.21 -16.64 -11.52
CA THR A 17 8.05 -15.38 -10.76
C THR A 17 9.22 -15.13 -9.81
N GLU A 18 9.73 -16.16 -9.12
CA GLU A 18 10.89 -16.04 -8.23
C GLU A 18 12.18 -15.68 -8.98
N ARG A 19 12.30 -16.12 -10.24
CA ARG A 19 13.41 -15.71 -11.11
C ARG A 19 13.26 -14.27 -11.57
N LEU A 20 12.08 -13.90 -12.05
CA LEU A 20 11.79 -12.53 -12.51
C LEU A 20 12.03 -11.48 -11.41
N VAL A 21 11.58 -11.75 -10.18
CA VAL A 21 11.80 -10.81 -9.06
C VAL A 21 13.30 -10.66 -8.77
N ARG A 22 14.03 -11.76 -8.73
CA ARG A 22 15.47 -11.74 -8.46
C ARG A 22 16.25 -11.00 -9.55
N GLU A 23 15.90 -11.24 -10.82
CA GLU A 23 16.55 -10.62 -11.98
C GLU A 23 16.23 -9.11 -12.07
N LYS A 24 14.97 -8.72 -11.81
CA LYS A 24 14.53 -7.32 -11.95
C LYS A 24 14.80 -6.45 -10.71
N PHE A 25 14.68 -7.03 -9.52
CA PHE A 25 14.67 -6.30 -8.25
C PHE A 25 15.74 -6.74 -7.26
N GLY A 26 16.55 -7.77 -7.58
CA GLY A 26 17.65 -8.21 -6.73
C GLY A 26 17.22 -8.80 -5.38
N THR A 27 15.95 -9.15 -5.22
CA THR A 27 15.37 -9.64 -3.96
C THR A 27 14.62 -10.96 -4.16
N ASP A 28 14.20 -11.60 -3.07
CA ASP A 28 13.35 -12.78 -3.13
C ASP A 28 11.87 -12.41 -3.31
N LEU A 29 11.07 -13.37 -3.78
CA LEU A 29 9.65 -13.15 -4.09
C LEU A 29 8.82 -12.78 -2.86
N GLU A 30 9.13 -13.32 -1.68
CA GLU A 30 8.36 -13.02 -0.47
C GLU A 30 8.60 -11.57 -0.04
N SER A 31 9.87 -11.18 0.10
CA SER A 31 10.26 -9.82 0.48
C SER A 31 9.67 -8.77 -0.47
N PHE A 32 9.76 -9.04 -1.78
CA PHE A 32 9.15 -8.19 -2.80
C PHE A 32 7.63 -8.05 -2.63
N LEU A 33 6.92 -9.17 -2.45
CA LEU A 33 5.47 -9.14 -2.30
C LEU A 33 5.05 -8.42 -1.01
N ARG A 34 5.79 -8.58 0.09
CA ARG A 34 5.51 -7.84 1.34
C ARG A 34 5.70 -6.36 1.16
N GLU A 35 6.83 -5.93 0.59
CA GLU A 35 7.10 -4.52 0.32
C GLU A 35 5.98 -3.90 -0.54
N LYS A 36 5.69 -4.50 -1.70
CA LYS A 36 4.69 -3.95 -2.62
C LYS A 36 3.28 -3.94 -2.03
N ARG A 37 2.93 -4.90 -1.17
CA ARG A 37 1.58 -5.01 -0.58
C ARG A 37 1.40 -4.19 0.67
N GLU A 38 2.36 -4.22 1.58
CA GLU A 38 2.21 -3.65 2.92
C GLU A 38 2.68 -2.21 2.99
N GLN A 39 3.69 -1.84 2.18
CA GLN A 39 4.27 -0.50 2.15
C GLN A 39 3.70 0.32 1.00
N ASN A 40 3.66 -0.25 -0.21
CA ASN A 40 3.23 0.48 -1.41
C ASN A 40 1.73 0.31 -1.70
N TYR A 41 1.05 -0.57 -0.98
CA TYR A 41 -0.38 -0.85 -1.12
C TYR A 41 -0.82 -1.22 -2.55
N MET A 42 0.04 -1.87 -3.33
CA MET A 42 -0.24 -2.25 -4.71
C MET A 42 -1.24 -3.41 -4.78
N THR A 43 -2.09 -3.42 -5.82
CA THR A 43 -2.99 -4.54 -6.12
C THR A 43 -2.23 -5.71 -6.74
N ASP A 44 -2.85 -6.90 -6.76
CA ASP A 44 -2.24 -8.06 -7.42
C ASP A 44 -2.09 -7.80 -8.93
N ALA A 45 -2.97 -6.98 -9.53
CA ALA A 45 -2.90 -6.56 -10.93
C ALA A 45 -1.71 -5.62 -11.19
N GLU A 46 -1.52 -4.58 -10.37
CA GLU A 46 -0.40 -3.64 -10.53
C GLU A 46 0.95 -4.34 -10.33
N ILE A 47 1.05 -5.26 -9.36
CA ILE A 47 2.26 -6.07 -9.15
C ILE A 47 2.49 -7.01 -10.35
N ALA A 48 1.42 -7.56 -10.92
CA ALA A 48 1.49 -8.45 -12.07
C ALA A 48 1.96 -7.71 -13.32
N GLU A 49 1.47 -6.49 -13.55
CA GLU A 49 1.92 -5.60 -14.62
C GLU A 49 3.41 -5.28 -14.49
N LEU A 50 3.87 -4.92 -13.28
CA LEU A 50 5.29 -4.67 -13.00
C LEU A 50 6.19 -5.88 -13.35
N LEU A 51 5.71 -7.09 -13.09
CA LEU A 51 6.44 -8.33 -13.36
C LEU A 51 6.22 -8.87 -14.77
N GLY A 52 5.20 -8.42 -15.50
CA GLY A 52 4.79 -8.99 -16.80
C GLY A 52 4.18 -10.39 -16.64
N VAL A 53 3.38 -10.61 -15.60
CA VAL A 53 2.70 -11.88 -15.32
C VAL A 53 1.19 -11.67 -15.16
N HIS A 54 0.43 -12.76 -15.02
CA HIS A 54 -0.99 -12.67 -14.74
C HIS A 54 -1.27 -12.38 -13.26
N ALA A 55 -2.30 -11.57 -12.95
CA ALA A 55 -2.68 -11.22 -11.57
C ALA A 55 -2.94 -12.45 -10.70
N GLY A 56 -3.58 -13.49 -11.24
CA GLY A 56 -3.79 -14.76 -10.53
C GLY A 56 -2.50 -15.49 -10.13
N THR A 57 -1.39 -15.25 -10.83
CA THR A 57 -0.07 -15.77 -10.43
C THR A 57 0.43 -15.07 -9.17
N ILE A 58 0.25 -13.74 -9.10
CA ILE A 58 0.60 -12.96 -7.91
C ILE A 58 -0.28 -13.36 -6.73
N GLN A 59 -1.58 -13.55 -6.95
CA GLN A 59 -2.49 -14.03 -5.91
C GLN A 59 -2.01 -15.36 -5.30
N LYS A 60 -1.72 -16.37 -6.13
CA LYS A 60 -1.23 -17.68 -5.67
C LYS A 60 0.08 -17.58 -4.89
N ASN A 61 1.02 -16.78 -5.39
CA ASN A 61 2.31 -16.57 -4.69
C ASN A 61 2.10 -15.84 -3.37
N ARG A 62 1.23 -14.84 -3.34
CA ARG A 62 0.87 -14.09 -2.13
C ARG A 62 0.26 -15.01 -1.07
N GLU A 63 -0.65 -15.89 -1.47
CA GLU A 63 -1.29 -16.87 -0.59
C GLU A 63 -0.29 -17.89 -0.04
N LYS A 64 0.69 -18.34 -0.85
CA LYS A 64 1.79 -19.22 -0.41
C LYS A 64 2.57 -18.64 0.79
N TYR A 65 2.69 -17.32 0.90
CA TYR A 65 3.41 -16.64 1.97
C TYR A 65 2.48 -16.03 3.05
N ASN A 66 1.18 -16.36 3.03
CA ASN A 66 0.17 -15.80 3.95
C ASN A 66 0.11 -14.26 3.97
N ILE A 67 0.41 -13.61 2.85
CA ILE A 67 0.38 -12.15 2.74
C ILE A 67 -1.06 -11.72 2.45
N HIS A 68 -1.86 -11.35 3.46
CA HIS A 68 -3.29 -11.10 3.24
C HIS A 68 -3.59 -9.80 2.48
N PHE A 69 -4.64 -9.83 1.66
CA PHE A 69 -5.24 -8.62 1.09
C PHE A 69 -6.27 -8.04 2.06
N ARG A 70 -5.87 -7.07 2.89
CA ARG A 70 -6.81 -6.30 3.72
C ARG A 70 -6.40 -4.85 3.82
N LEU A 71 -6.39 -4.10 2.71
CA LEU A 71 -5.86 -2.72 2.73
C LEU A 71 -6.63 -1.72 1.86
N ALA A 72 -7.90 -1.98 1.47
CA ALA A 72 -8.72 -0.98 0.78
C ALA A 72 -8.80 0.35 1.57
N GLY A 73 -8.93 0.25 2.91
CA GLY A 73 -8.88 1.41 3.81
C GLY A 73 -7.51 2.10 3.84
N LYS A 74 -6.40 1.35 3.85
CA LYS A 74 -5.05 1.93 3.90
C LYS A 74 -4.62 2.58 2.57
N ARG A 75 -4.99 2.00 1.41
CA ARG A 75 -4.83 2.68 0.10
C ARG A 75 -5.56 4.00 0.09
N ARG A 76 -6.83 3.99 0.53
CA ARG A 76 -7.63 5.22 0.62
C ARG A 76 -6.93 6.24 1.51
N GLN A 77 -6.47 5.84 2.69
CA GLN A 77 -5.76 6.74 3.61
C GLN A 77 -4.46 7.29 3.01
N ALA A 78 -3.65 6.45 2.36
CA ALA A 78 -2.41 6.86 1.71
C ALA A 78 -2.67 7.86 0.56
N ARG A 79 -3.65 7.57 -0.31
CA ARG A 79 -4.07 8.49 -1.37
C ARG A 79 -4.61 9.80 -0.80
N ASP A 80 -5.51 9.73 0.18
CA ASP A 80 -6.13 10.91 0.78
C ASP A 80 -5.08 11.79 1.49
N ARG A 81 -4.04 11.17 2.09
CA ARG A 81 -2.86 11.87 2.64
C ARG A 81 -2.05 12.56 1.56
N GLU A 82 -1.72 11.87 0.47
CA GLU A 82 -0.92 12.46 -0.62
C GLU A 82 -1.66 13.64 -1.27
N ILE A 83 -2.98 13.50 -1.48
CA ILE A 83 -3.85 14.59 -1.93
C ILE A 83 -3.76 15.78 -0.97
N TYR A 84 -3.82 15.53 0.34
CA TYR A 84 -3.72 16.59 1.35
C TYR A 84 -2.37 17.32 1.28
N GLU A 85 -1.24 16.60 1.24
CA GLU A 85 0.09 17.21 1.17
C GLU A 85 0.27 18.04 -0.11
N ARG A 86 -0.18 17.53 -1.27
CA ARG A 86 -0.12 18.29 -2.53
C ARG A 86 -0.96 19.56 -2.47
N MET A 87 -2.18 19.48 -1.92
CA MET A 87 -3.02 20.67 -1.71
C MET A 87 -2.40 21.65 -0.72
N ARG A 88 -1.83 21.17 0.38
CA ARG A 88 -1.16 21.99 1.41
C ARG A 88 0.10 22.68 0.89
N SER A 89 0.82 22.05 -0.04
CA SER A 89 2.02 22.65 -0.66
C SER A 89 1.74 23.95 -1.43
N GLY A 90 0.49 24.21 -1.80
CA GLY A 90 0.08 25.41 -2.56
C GLY A 90 0.48 25.40 -4.04
N ASN A 91 1.21 24.37 -4.50
CA ASN A 91 1.76 24.30 -5.85
C ASN A 91 0.77 23.78 -6.91
N TYR A 92 -0.37 23.22 -6.47
CA TYR A 92 -1.33 22.57 -7.35
C TYR A 92 -2.75 23.10 -7.11
N THR A 93 -3.52 23.24 -8.18
CA THR A 93 -4.95 23.55 -8.10
C THR A 93 -5.75 22.28 -7.77
N LEU A 94 -6.96 22.46 -7.24
CA LEU A 94 -7.89 21.34 -6.99
C LEU A 94 -8.16 20.50 -8.27
N GLN A 95 -8.20 21.15 -9.43
CA GLN A 95 -8.42 20.47 -10.71
C GLN A 95 -7.19 19.63 -11.09
N ALA A 96 -5.99 20.23 -11.02
CA ALA A 96 -4.75 19.53 -11.35
C ALA A 96 -4.52 18.30 -10.46
N VAL A 97 -4.81 18.41 -9.15
CA VAL A 97 -4.75 17.26 -8.24
C VAL A 97 -5.82 16.23 -8.61
N GLY A 98 -7.04 16.67 -8.98
CA GLY A 98 -8.10 15.77 -9.45
C GLY A 98 -7.65 14.92 -10.63
N ASP A 99 -7.07 15.56 -11.65
CA ASP A 99 -6.60 14.92 -12.87
C ASP A 99 -5.49 13.89 -12.57
N MET A 100 -4.57 14.18 -11.65
CA MET A 100 -3.49 13.26 -11.24
C MET A 100 -4.00 11.96 -10.60
N PHE A 101 -5.10 12.04 -9.83
CA PHE A 101 -5.64 10.89 -9.10
C PHE A 101 -6.91 10.30 -9.73
N GLY A 102 -7.34 10.80 -10.90
CA GLY A 102 -8.60 10.38 -11.54
C GLY A 102 -9.83 10.72 -10.71
N LEU A 103 -9.82 11.86 -10.00
CA LEU A 103 -10.89 12.33 -9.12
C LEU A 103 -11.47 13.65 -9.62
N THR A 104 -12.74 13.90 -9.32
CA THR A 104 -13.34 15.22 -9.58
C THR A 104 -12.78 16.28 -8.64
N ARG A 105 -12.75 17.53 -9.10
CA ARG A 105 -12.37 18.71 -8.29
C ARG A 105 -13.09 18.75 -6.94
N GLU A 106 -14.40 18.51 -6.93
CA GLU A 106 -15.19 18.53 -5.69
C GLU A 106 -14.79 17.38 -4.76
N ARG A 107 -14.45 16.20 -5.30
CA ARG A 107 -13.99 15.09 -4.49
C ARG A 107 -12.66 15.39 -3.81
N VAL A 108 -11.73 16.04 -4.50
CA VAL A 108 -10.46 16.51 -3.92
C VAL A 108 -10.71 17.48 -2.77
N ARG A 109 -11.60 18.47 -2.97
CA ARG A 109 -12.00 19.43 -1.93
C ARG A 109 -12.56 18.74 -0.69
N GLN A 110 -13.43 17.75 -0.86
CA GLN A 110 -14.00 16.97 0.24
C GLN A 110 -12.92 16.22 1.02
N ILE A 111 -12.01 15.54 0.31
CA ILE A 111 -10.90 14.79 0.91
C ILE A 111 -10.01 15.73 1.74
N PHE A 112 -9.64 16.88 1.17
CA PHE A 112 -8.83 17.88 1.86
C PHE A 112 -9.48 18.32 3.19
N LYS A 113 -10.75 18.74 3.16
CA LYS A 113 -11.50 19.14 4.36
C LYS A 113 -11.72 18.00 5.36
N GLU A 114 -11.89 16.77 4.90
CA GLU A 114 -12.03 15.60 5.78
C GLU A 114 -10.71 15.33 6.52
N TYR A 115 -9.58 15.44 5.81
CA TYR A 115 -8.25 15.21 6.36
C TYR A 115 -7.85 16.30 7.37
N GLU A 116 -8.10 17.58 7.08
CA GLU A 116 -7.90 18.68 8.03
C GLU A 116 -8.69 18.49 9.33
N ARG A 117 -9.98 18.11 9.23
CA ARG A 117 -10.80 17.84 10.42
C ARG A 117 -10.25 16.69 11.26
N LYS A 118 -9.72 15.64 10.64
CA LYS A 118 -9.10 14.51 11.35
C LYS A 118 -7.83 14.94 12.09
N LEU A 119 -6.97 15.75 11.46
CA LEU A 119 -5.78 16.28 12.11
C LEU A 119 -6.12 17.17 13.30
N ASN A 120 -7.11 18.07 13.14
CA ASN A 120 -7.53 18.96 14.22
C ASN A 120 -8.17 18.21 15.40
N LYS A 121 -8.95 17.15 15.14
CA LYS A 121 -9.51 16.29 16.19
C LYS A 121 -8.44 15.49 16.93
N ASN A 122 -7.45 14.98 16.22
CA ASN A 122 -6.33 14.23 16.82
C ASN A 122 -5.37 15.14 17.61
N GLY A 123 -5.39 16.46 17.37
CA GLY A 123 -4.66 17.45 18.17
C GLY A 123 -5.36 17.84 19.48
N HIS A 124 -6.61 17.41 19.71
CA HIS A 124 -7.43 17.85 20.85
C HIS A 124 -7.49 16.84 22.01
N THR A 125 -6.69 15.77 21.99
CA THR A 125 -6.70 14.75 23.07
C THR A 125 -5.58 14.87 24.11
N ASN A 126 -4.78 15.94 24.11
CA ASN A 126 -3.80 16.20 25.17
C ASN A 126 -3.95 17.63 25.72
N GLY A 127 -4.88 17.83 26.65
CA GLY A 127 -5.05 19.10 27.36
C GLY A 127 -6.26 19.08 28.29
N ASN A 128 -6.01 18.91 29.59
CA ASN A 128 -6.98 19.01 30.68
C ASN A 128 -7.85 20.27 30.61
N GLY A 129 -9.11 20.14 31.04
CA GLY A 129 -9.93 21.28 31.39
C GLY A 129 -11.42 20.96 31.46
N SER A 130 -11.85 20.11 32.40
CA SER A 130 -13.26 20.17 32.84
C SER A 130 -13.51 21.56 33.43
N PRO A 131 -14.38 22.39 32.85
CA PRO A 131 -14.81 23.60 33.51
C PRO A 131 -15.76 23.19 34.62
N HIS A 132 -15.31 23.41 35.86
CA HIS A 132 -16.20 23.55 37.00
C HIS A 132 -17.10 24.75 36.75
N ASN A 133 -18.39 24.52 36.59
CA ASN A 133 -19.49 25.46 36.84
C ASN A 133 -20.66 24.53 37.24
N GLY A 134 -21.15 24.49 38.47
CA GLY A 134 -21.45 25.63 39.33
C GLY A 134 -22.87 26.11 39.00
N ASP A 135 -23.88 25.27 39.25
CA ASP A 135 -25.26 25.72 39.31
C ASP A 135 -25.74 25.60 40.75
N SER A 136 -25.80 26.77 41.38
CA SER A 136 -26.60 27.04 42.56
C SER A 136 -28.07 27.05 42.18
N ALA A 137 -28.88 26.29 42.91
CA ALA A 137 -30.27 26.59 43.24
C ALA A 137 -30.64 25.82 44.51
#